data_AF-A0A7C2YD48-F1
#
_entry.id   AF-A0A7C2YD48-F1
#
_cell.length_a   1.000
_cell.length_b   1.000
_cell.length_c   1.000
_cell.angle_alpha   90.00
_cell.angle_beta   90.00
_cell.angle_gamma   90.00
#
_symmetry.space_group_name_H-M   'P 1'
#
loop_
_entity.id
_entity.type
_entity.pdbx_description
1 polymer ?
#
loop_
_entity_poly.entity_id
_entity_poly.type
_entity_poly.pdbx_seq_one_letter_code
_entity_poly.pdbx_strand_id
1 'polypeptide(L)'
;MTLRRMKPWLAAGCAFALAAAATTTVAAEKKQPKKQAASKKVERLACMLGTEDRHARIAVELKGGSVDNFAYYSKWKPRTCSVHIARGDPYSKWQDYGAHTTVVTENGTFLIEHARTEIQFMFRDVDRMFYCGMEGKIRGSLTVKRGKRECVLEGVMDEHGEGAPEPARLPAASRETPAG
;
A
#
# COMPACT_ATOMS: atom_id res chain seq x y z
N MET A 1 1.48 13.31 75.84
CA MET A 1 1.24 14.74 75.54
C MET A 1 0.33 14.80 74.33
N THR A 2 -0.87 15.37 74.30
CA THR A 2 -1.69 16.10 75.27
C THR A 2 -3.05 16.18 74.57
N LEU A 3 -4.13 15.65 75.17
CA LEU A 3 -5.51 16.17 75.18
C LEU A 3 -6.21 16.45 73.81
N ARG A 4 -7.52 16.26 73.58
CA ARG A 4 -8.70 16.13 74.42
C ARG A 4 -9.91 15.92 73.49
N ARG A 5 -10.94 15.23 74.01
CA ARG A 5 -12.37 15.62 74.12
C ARG A 5 -13.02 16.43 72.97
N MET A 6 -14.32 16.35 72.68
CA MET A 6 -15.50 15.59 73.11
C MET A 6 -16.61 16.04 72.12
N LYS A 7 -17.55 15.12 71.85
CA LYS A 7 -18.99 15.32 71.53
C LYS A 7 -19.61 16.61 72.14
N PRO A 8 -20.74 17.19 71.67
CA PRO A 8 -21.97 16.43 71.32
C PRO A 8 -23.00 17.09 70.34
N TRP A 9 -24.08 16.35 70.03
CA TRP A 9 -25.51 16.77 69.97
C TRP A 9 -25.94 17.84 68.94
N LEU A 10 -27.14 17.92 68.37
CA LEU A 10 -28.52 17.39 68.53
C LEU A 10 -29.17 17.55 67.12
N ALA A 11 -29.87 16.56 66.59
CA ALA A 11 -31.33 16.37 66.66
C ALA A 11 -32.21 17.37 65.87
N ALA A 12 -33.14 16.75 65.13
CA ALA A 12 -34.50 17.19 64.81
C ALA A 12 -34.70 18.38 63.86
N GLY A 13 -35.30 18.05 62.71
CA GLY A 13 -35.96 19.02 61.83
C GLY A 13 -36.84 18.29 60.83
N CYS A 14 -38.07 17.95 61.22
CA CYS A 14 -39.14 17.60 60.29
C CYS A 14 -39.47 18.83 59.42
N ALA A 15 -39.59 18.64 58.11
CA ALA A 15 -40.44 19.48 57.28
C ALA A 15 -40.88 18.71 56.03
N PHE A 16 -42.19 18.54 55.92
CA PHE A 16 -42.89 18.14 54.70
C PHE A 16 -42.59 19.13 53.56
N ALA A 17 -42.34 18.62 52.36
CA ALA A 17 -42.57 19.35 51.11
C ALA A 17 -43.00 18.31 50.06
N LEU A 18 -44.31 18.08 49.90
CA LEU A 18 -45.15 18.70 48.87
C LEU A 18 -44.51 18.64 47.47
N ALA A 19 -45.06 17.71 46.69
CA ALA A 19 -44.79 17.51 45.28
C ALA A 19 -44.98 18.81 44.50
N ALA A 20 -43.90 19.27 43.86
CA ALA A 20 -43.96 20.15 42.71
C ALA A 20 -43.30 19.39 41.55
N ALA A 21 -44.09 19.11 40.52
CA ALA A 21 -43.62 18.51 39.28
C ALA A 21 -42.55 19.42 38.65
N ALA A 22 -41.28 19.08 38.86
CA ALA A 22 -40.18 19.67 38.13
C ALA A 22 -40.17 19.04 36.74
N THR A 23 -40.63 19.81 35.76
CA THR A 23 -40.37 19.60 34.34
C THR A 23 -38.86 19.45 34.14
N THR A 24 -38.40 18.21 34.00
CA THR A 24 -37.04 17.92 33.58
C THR A 24 -36.88 18.46 32.16
N THR A 25 -36.25 19.62 32.04
CA THR A 25 -35.65 20.09 30.80
C THR A 25 -34.54 19.10 30.44
N VAL A 26 -34.91 18.06 29.69
CA VAL A 26 -33.96 17.20 29.00
C VAL A 26 -33.24 18.10 28.01
N ALA A 27 -32.05 18.57 28.40
CA ALA A 27 -31.12 19.21 27.50
C ALA A 27 -30.77 18.18 26.43
N ALA A 28 -31.47 18.25 25.30
CA ALA A 28 -31.19 17.47 24.13
C ALA A 28 -29.81 17.88 23.63
N GLU A 29 -28.80 17.07 23.98
CA GLU A 29 -27.48 17.12 23.39
C GLU A 29 -27.67 16.90 21.88
N LYS A 30 -27.68 18.00 21.13
CA LYS A 30 -27.67 17.96 19.67
C LYS A 30 -26.38 17.26 19.25
N LYS A 31 -26.45 15.93 19.09
CA LYS A 31 -25.50 15.15 18.29
C LYS A 31 -25.45 15.80 16.92
N GLN A 32 -24.46 16.66 16.72
CA GLN A 32 -24.14 17.16 15.39
C GLN A 32 -23.94 15.92 14.51
N PRO A 33 -24.62 15.83 13.36
CA PRO A 33 -24.39 14.72 12.45
C PRO A 33 -22.92 14.80 12.05
N LYS A 34 -22.12 13.81 12.49
CA LYS A 34 -20.78 13.57 11.96
C LYS A 34 -20.94 13.53 10.45
N LYS A 35 -20.46 14.58 9.78
CA LYS A 35 -20.40 14.70 8.33
C LYS A 35 -19.71 13.41 7.85
N GLN A 36 -20.50 12.47 7.35
CA GLN A 36 -19.97 11.22 6.83
C GLN A 36 -18.99 11.62 5.73
N ALA A 37 -17.70 11.40 5.98
CA ALA A 37 -16.67 11.68 5.00
C ALA A 37 -17.08 10.98 3.71
N ALA A 38 -17.29 11.75 2.64
CA ALA A 38 -17.72 11.23 1.35
C ALA A 38 -16.84 10.02 1.01
N SER A 39 -17.47 8.86 0.83
CA SER A 39 -16.75 7.62 0.55
C SER A 39 -15.89 7.86 -0.69
N LYS A 40 -14.57 7.69 -0.53
CA LYS A 40 -13.64 7.87 -1.64
C LYS A 40 -14.06 6.90 -2.75
N LYS A 41 -14.25 7.42 -3.97
CA LYS A 41 -14.58 6.60 -5.15
C LYS A 41 -13.55 5.47 -5.28
N VAL A 42 -14.05 4.23 -5.30
CA VAL A 42 -13.24 3.03 -5.52
C VAL A 42 -13.30 2.70 -7.01
N GLU A 43 -12.14 2.58 -7.64
CA GLU A 43 -11.99 2.15 -9.04
C GLU A 43 -11.19 0.86 -9.07
N ARG A 44 -11.68 -0.14 -9.82
CA ARG A 44 -11.04 -1.45 -9.93
C ARG A 44 -10.65 -1.70 -11.37
N LEU A 45 -9.36 -1.96 -11.59
CA LEU A 45 -8.79 -2.25 -12.88
C LEU A 45 -8.30 -3.69 -12.87
N ALA A 46 -8.59 -4.44 -13.92
CA ALA A 46 -8.14 -5.81 -14.05
C ALA A 46 -7.90 -6.16 -15.52
N CYS A 47 -6.88 -6.97 -15.76
CA CYS A 47 -6.53 -7.44 -17.08
C CYS A 47 -5.76 -8.77 -17.00
N MET A 48 -5.74 -9.49 -18.12
CA MET A 48 -5.04 -10.76 -18.27
C MET A 48 -4.28 -10.76 -19.60
N LEU A 49 -3.08 -11.32 -19.59
CA LEU A 49 -2.20 -11.44 -20.74
C LEU A 49 -1.81 -12.91 -20.91
N GLY A 50 -1.67 -13.38 -22.16
CA GLY A 50 -1.15 -14.72 -22.47
C GLY A 50 -2.18 -15.85 -22.47
N THR A 51 -1.71 -17.08 -22.34
CA THR A 51 -2.48 -18.34 -22.46
C THR A 51 -2.45 -19.14 -21.16
N GLU A 52 -3.21 -20.24 -21.09
CA GLU A 52 -3.40 -21.03 -19.85
C GLU A 52 -2.10 -21.39 -19.12
N ASP A 53 -1.03 -21.71 -19.86
CA ASP A 53 0.25 -22.15 -19.30
C ASP A 53 1.34 -21.08 -19.29
N ARG A 54 1.05 -19.93 -19.90
CA ARG A 54 1.92 -18.75 -19.91
C ARG A 54 1.07 -17.49 -19.86
N HIS A 55 0.69 -17.06 -18.66
CA HIS A 55 -0.13 -15.86 -18.48
C HIS A 55 0.29 -14.99 -17.32
N ALA A 56 -0.15 -13.74 -17.37
CA ALA A 56 -0.16 -12.81 -16.25
C ALA A 56 -1.58 -12.28 -16.01
N ARG A 57 -1.96 -12.14 -14.74
CA ARG A 57 -3.21 -11.56 -14.26
C ARG A 57 -2.86 -10.41 -13.32
N ILE A 58 -3.48 -9.27 -13.57
CA ILE A 58 -3.20 -8.06 -12.84
C ILE A 58 -4.52 -7.49 -12.33
N ALA A 59 -4.53 -7.07 -11.08
CA ALA A 59 -5.63 -6.33 -10.47
C ALA A 59 -5.08 -5.13 -9.68
N VAL A 60 -5.73 -3.99 -9.84
CA VAL A 60 -5.39 -2.74 -9.15
C VAL A 60 -6.68 -2.16 -8.58
N GLU A 61 -6.68 -1.86 -7.28
CA GLU A 61 -7.73 -1.05 -6.66
C GLU A 61 -7.19 0.35 -6.40
N LEU A 62 -7.90 1.36 -6.89
CA LEU A 62 -7.66 2.76 -6.63
C LEU A 62 -8.69 3.28 -5.62
N LYS A 63 -8.25 4.03 -4.61
CA LYS A 63 -9.14 4.77 -3.70
C LYS A 63 -8.84 6.26 -3.79
N GLY A 64 -9.82 7.02 -4.29
CA GLY A 64 -9.64 8.47 -4.47
C GLY A 64 -8.56 8.82 -5.49
N GLY A 65 -8.34 7.96 -6.49
CA GLY A 65 -7.39 8.18 -7.59
C GLY A 65 -5.99 7.61 -7.37
N SER A 66 -5.65 7.22 -6.13
CA SER A 66 -4.37 6.61 -5.76
C SER A 66 -4.50 5.10 -5.61
N VAL A 67 -3.45 4.35 -5.99
CA VAL A 67 -3.38 2.89 -5.79
C VAL A 67 -3.43 2.56 -4.31
N ASP A 68 -4.39 1.73 -3.93
CA ASP A 68 -4.62 1.22 -2.58
C ASP A 68 -4.28 -0.27 -2.46
N ASN A 69 -4.54 -1.04 -3.52
CA ASN A 69 -4.20 -2.46 -3.60
C ASN A 69 -3.62 -2.77 -4.99
N PHE A 70 -2.54 -3.55 -5.03
CA PHE A 70 -1.96 -4.12 -6.23
C PHE A 70 -1.78 -5.63 -6.08
N ALA A 71 -2.30 -6.38 -7.05
CA ALA A 71 -2.12 -7.81 -7.17
C ALA A 71 -1.59 -8.16 -8.57
N TYR A 72 -0.52 -8.95 -8.60
CA TYR A 72 0.07 -9.53 -9.81
C TYR A 72 0.22 -11.03 -9.60
N TYR A 73 -0.26 -11.81 -10.56
CA TYR A 73 -0.07 -13.24 -10.61
C TYR A 73 0.42 -13.61 -11.99
N SER A 74 1.48 -14.39 -12.10
CA SER A 74 1.87 -14.99 -13.36
C SER A 74 2.13 -16.48 -13.23
N LYS A 75 1.87 -17.18 -14.32
CA LYS A 75 2.11 -18.60 -14.48
C LYS A 75 2.91 -18.78 -15.75
N TRP A 76 4.07 -19.41 -15.61
CA TRP A 76 4.84 -19.93 -16.72
C TRP A 76 5.30 -21.32 -16.31
N LYS A 77 4.54 -22.34 -16.70
CA LYS A 77 4.75 -23.72 -16.22
C LYS A 77 6.23 -24.14 -16.30
N PRO A 78 6.78 -24.77 -15.24
CA PRO A 78 6.10 -25.17 -13.99
C PRO A 78 6.01 -24.06 -12.93
N ARG A 79 6.47 -22.84 -13.24
CA ARG A 79 6.69 -21.75 -12.28
C ARG A 79 5.47 -20.84 -12.15
N THR A 80 5.29 -20.28 -10.97
CA THR A 80 4.27 -19.26 -10.69
C THR A 80 4.87 -18.15 -9.84
N CYS A 81 4.51 -16.91 -10.15
CA CYS A 81 4.83 -15.76 -9.32
C CYS A 81 3.54 -15.14 -8.79
N SER A 82 3.55 -14.71 -7.53
CA SER A 82 2.45 -13.94 -6.97
C SER A 82 2.99 -12.78 -6.14
N VAL A 83 2.58 -11.56 -6.46
CA VAL A 83 2.84 -10.35 -5.70
C VAL A 83 1.50 -9.78 -5.28
N HIS A 84 1.35 -9.49 -3.99
CA HIS A 84 0.21 -8.76 -3.48
C HIS A 84 0.71 -7.76 -2.44
N ILE A 85 0.41 -6.49 -2.66
CA ILE A 85 0.76 -5.40 -1.75
C ILE A 85 -0.48 -4.53 -1.57
N ALA A 86 -0.75 -4.14 -0.32
CA ALA A 86 -1.89 -3.32 0.01
C ALA A 86 -1.50 -2.23 0.99
N ARG A 87 -2.08 -1.05 0.84
CA ARG A 87 -1.86 0.03 1.81
C ARG A 87 -2.33 -0.40 3.20
N GLY A 88 -1.46 -0.17 4.17
CA GLY A 88 -1.71 -0.53 5.56
C GLY A 88 -1.41 -1.99 5.88
N ASP A 89 -0.87 -2.77 4.94
CA ASP A 89 -0.23 -4.04 5.31
C ASP A 89 1.03 -3.77 6.17
N PRO A 90 1.45 -4.73 7.00
CA PRO A 90 2.59 -4.53 7.90
C PRO A 90 3.96 -4.61 7.19
N TYR A 91 4.00 -5.07 5.94
CA TYR A 91 5.24 -5.40 5.22
C TYR A 91 5.56 -4.43 4.07
N SER A 92 4.74 -3.39 3.87
CA SER A 92 4.96 -2.37 2.85
C SER A 92 4.80 -0.96 3.42
N LYS A 93 5.72 -0.09 3.01
CA LYS A 93 5.73 1.32 3.36
C LYS A 93 5.47 2.13 2.10
N TRP A 94 4.39 2.90 2.12
CA TRP A 94 3.94 3.71 0.99
C TRP A 94 4.30 5.17 1.23
N GLN A 95 4.88 5.81 0.23
CA GLN A 95 5.22 7.24 0.24
C GLN A 95 4.69 7.88 -1.03
N ASP A 96 3.82 8.88 -0.88
CA ASP A 96 3.17 9.57 -1.99
C ASP A 96 3.87 10.89 -2.30
N TYR A 97 4.18 11.10 -3.58
CA TYR A 97 4.85 12.29 -4.11
C TYR A 97 3.98 12.96 -5.19
N GLY A 98 2.66 12.88 -5.04
CA GLY A 98 1.69 13.43 -5.99
C GLY A 98 1.53 12.56 -7.22
N ALA A 99 2.38 12.75 -8.23
CA ALA A 99 2.30 12.03 -9.50
C ALA A 99 2.87 10.60 -9.43
N HIS A 100 3.68 10.30 -8.42
CA HIS A 100 4.21 8.96 -8.20
C HIS A 100 4.11 8.55 -6.73
N THR A 101 4.12 7.25 -6.50
CA THR A 101 4.13 6.63 -5.18
C THR A 101 5.28 5.63 -5.13
N THR A 102 6.10 5.70 -4.09
CA THR A 102 7.11 4.68 -3.82
C THR A 102 6.56 3.70 -2.79
N VAL A 103 6.67 2.40 -3.07
CA VAL A 103 6.34 1.33 -2.14
C VAL A 103 7.60 0.55 -1.83
N VAL A 104 8.04 0.62 -0.58
CA VAL A 104 9.20 -0.14 -0.09
C VAL A 104 8.70 -1.34 0.68
N THR A 105 9.11 -2.54 0.27
CA THR A 105 8.89 -3.78 1.01
C THR A 105 10.23 -4.33 1.50
N GLU A 106 10.21 -5.35 2.35
CA GLU A 106 11.42 -6.07 2.75
C GLU A 106 12.14 -6.71 1.54
N ASN A 107 11.39 -6.99 0.48
CA ASN A 107 11.82 -7.74 -0.68
C ASN A 107 11.93 -6.86 -1.94
N GLY A 108 12.01 -5.54 -1.83
CA GLY A 108 12.27 -4.66 -2.97
C GLY A 108 11.49 -3.36 -2.96
N THR A 109 11.59 -2.60 -4.05
CA THR A 109 10.94 -1.31 -4.21
C THR A 109 10.09 -1.27 -5.48
N PHE A 110 8.88 -0.77 -5.36
CA PHE A 110 7.98 -0.53 -6.48
C PHE A 110 7.81 0.98 -6.63
N LEU A 111 7.97 1.48 -7.85
CA LEU A 111 7.63 2.86 -8.19
C LEU A 111 6.35 2.84 -9.01
N ILE A 112 5.34 3.56 -8.54
CA ILE A 112 4.02 3.62 -9.17
C ILE A 112 3.84 5.02 -9.71
N GLU A 113 3.74 5.17 -11.02
CA GLU A 113 3.40 6.44 -11.67
C GLU A 113 1.91 6.49 -11.99
N HIS A 114 1.28 7.60 -11.61
CA HIS A 114 -0.14 7.83 -11.80
C HIS A 114 -0.36 8.82 -12.94
N ALA A 115 -0.79 8.30 -14.09
CA ALA A 115 -1.30 9.12 -15.17
C ALA A 115 -2.84 9.15 -15.15
N ARG A 116 -3.42 10.09 -15.90
CA ARG A 116 -4.89 10.18 -16.04
C ARG A 116 -5.46 8.98 -16.80
N THR A 117 -4.70 8.44 -17.74
CA THR A 117 -5.14 7.39 -18.67
C THR A 117 -4.62 6.01 -18.30
N GLU A 118 -3.57 5.93 -17.48
CA GLU A 118 -2.90 4.67 -17.15
C GLU A 118 -2.15 4.76 -15.83
N ILE A 119 -1.71 3.62 -15.35
CA ILE A 119 -0.89 3.48 -14.15
C ILE A 119 0.28 2.61 -14.53
N GLN A 120 1.50 3.08 -14.26
CA GLN A 120 2.71 2.32 -14.54
C GLN A 120 3.36 1.89 -13.23
N PHE A 121 3.65 0.61 -13.13
CA PHE A 121 4.38 -0.01 -12.04
C PHE A 121 5.78 -0.34 -12.55
N MET A 122 6.81 0.17 -11.91
CA MET A 122 8.20 -0.16 -12.18
C MET A 122 8.74 -0.99 -11.01
N PHE A 123 9.24 -2.17 -11.32
CA PHE A 123 9.81 -3.11 -10.34
C PHE A 123 11.31 -2.83 -10.22
N ARG A 124 11.75 -2.40 -9.03
CA ARG A 124 13.17 -2.11 -8.72
C ARG A 124 13.67 -3.05 -7.63
N ASP A 125 14.58 -3.94 -8.04
CA ASP A 125 15.26 -4.88 -7.15
C ASP A 125 14.30 -5.74 -6.30
N VAL A 126 13.16 -6.09 -6.89
CA VAL A 126 12.15 -6.94 -6.24
C VAL A 126 12.61 -8.39 -6.26
N ASP A 127 12.67 -9.04 -5.11
CA ASP A 127 13.22 -10.37 -4.96
C ASP A 127 12.36 -11.44 -5.64
N ARG A 128 12.92 -12.15 -6.64
CA ARG A 128 12.22 -13.27 -7.27
C ARG A 128 12.06 -14.43 -6.30
N MET A 129 12.94 -14.60 -5.32
CA MET A 129 12.89 -15.78 -4.46
C MET A 129 11.63 -15.75 -3.63
N PHE A 130 11.34 -14.59 -3.05
CA PHE A 130 10.18 -14.39 -2.20
C PHE A 130 8.85 -14.54 -2.97
N TYR A 131 8.76 -13.97 -4.18
CA TYR A 131 7.49 -13.91 -4.92
C TYR A 131 7.28 -15.02 -5.94
N CYS A 132 8.36 -15.65 -6.42
CA CYS A 132 8.34 -16.62 -7.52
C CYS A 132 9.01 -17.96 -7.19
N GLY A 133 9.69 -18.09 -6.05
CA GLY A 133 10.47 -19.29 -5.76
C GLY A 133 11.69 -19.47 -6.67
N MET A 134 12.27 -18.38 -7.19
CA MET A 134 13.48 -18.41 -8.04
C MET A 134 14.52 -17.37 -7.65
N GLU A 135 15.80 -17.66 -7.86
CA GLU A 135 16.85 -16.67 -7.64
C GLU A 135 16.75 -15.48 -8.62
N GLY A 136 17.35 -14.36 -8.22
CA GLY A 136 17.43 -13.14 -9.01
C GLY A 136 16.43 -12.06 -8.58
N LYS A 137 16.35 -11.00 -9.39
CA LYS A 137 15.47 -9.85 -9.14
C LYS A 137 14.51 -9.66 -10.30
N ILE A 138 13.27 -9.30 -10.00
CA ILE A 138 12.28 -8.82 -10.97
C ILE A 138 12.68 -7.40 -11.34
N ARG A 139 12.94 -7.20 -12.62
CA ARG A 139 13.13 -5.89 -13.26
C ARG A 139 12.09 -5.78 -14.36
N GLY A 140 11.58 -4.57 -14.60
CA GLY A 140 10.63 -4.34 -15.68
C GLY A 140 9.54 -3.36 -15.32
N SER A 141 8.55 -3.29 -16.19
CA SER A 141 7.40 -2.41 -16.08
C SER A 141 6.09 -3.16 -16.33
N LEU A 142 5.03 -2.68 -15.68
CA LEU A 142 3.66 -3.10 -15.89
C LEU A 142 2.80 -1.86 -16.02
N THR A 143 2.14 -1.69 -17.16
CA THR A 143 1.24 -0.57 -17.40
C THR A 143 -0.18 -1.08 -17.47
N VAL A 144 -1.08 -0.48 -16.68
CA VAL A 144 -2.52 -0.79 -16.67
C VAL A 144 -3.27 0.42 -17.21
N LYS A 145 -3.98 0.25 -18.33
CA LYS A 145 -4.77 1.34 -18.92
C LYS A 145 -6.10 1.49 -18.20
N ARG A 146 -6.42 2.71 -17.77
CA ARG A 146 -7.69 3.03 -17.11
C ARG A 146 -8.83 2.97 -18.13
N GLY A 147 -10.00 2.52 -17.67
CA GLY A 147 -11.20 2.38 -18.51
C GLY A 147 -11.12 1.28 -19.58
N LYS A 148 -9.99 0.58 -19.70
CA LYS A 148 -9.79 -0.56 -20.60
C LYS A 148 -9.39 -1.79 -19.78
N ARG A 149 -9.68 -2.98 -20.29
CA ARG A 149 -9.18 -4.24 -19.72
C ARG A 149 -7.85 -4.64 -20.37
N GLU A 150 -6.97 -3.66 -20.57
CA GLU A 150 -5.69 -3.81 -21.26
C GLU A 150 -4.55 -3.50 -20.31
N CYS A 151 -3.49 -4.30 -20.41
CA CYS A 151 -2.22 -4.01 -19.77
C CYS A 151 -1.05 -4.41 -20.66
N VAL A 152 0.10 -3.82 -20.37
CA VAL A 152 1.37 -4.07 -21.06
C VAL A 152 2.37 -4.49 -20.01
N LEU A 153 3.09 -5.57 -20.25
CA LEU A 153 4.07 -6.13 -19.34
C LEU A 153 5.40 -6.25 -20.08
N GLU A 154 6.46 -5.65 -19.52
CA GLU A 154 7.79 -5.60 -20.13
C GLU A 154 8.84 -5.99 -19.09
N GLY A 155 9.75 -6.91 -19.42
CA GLY A 155 10.87 -7.31 -18.55
C GLY A 155 10.51 -8.21 -17.35
N VAL A 156 9.28 -8.13 -16.83
CA VAL A 156 8.89 -8.81 -15.58
C VAL A 156 8.98 -10.34 -15.69
N MET A 157 8.63 -10.90 -16.85
CA MET A 157 8.64 -12.34 -17.09
C MET A 157 9.93 -12.86 -17.71
N ASP A 158 10.94 -12.03 -18.00
CA ASP A 158 12.09 -12.48 -18.78
C ASP A 158 12.95 -13.47 -17.97
N GLU A 159 13.38 -14.58 -18.61
CA GLU A 159 14.05 -15.70 -17.93
C GLU A 159 15.41 -15.33 -17.36
N HIS A 160 16.02 -14.30 -17.92
CA HIS A 160 17.32 -13.80 -17.51
C HIS A 160 17.14 -12.41 -16.92
N GLY A 161 17.47 -12.24 -15.64
CA GLY A 161 17.65 -10.91 -15.03
C GLY A 161 18.86 -10.14 -15.60
N GLU A 162 19.42 -10.59 -16.72
CA GLU A 162 20.63 -10.11 -17.38
C GLU A 162 20.31 -9.65 -18.80
N GLY A 163 19.62 -8.52 -18.89
CA GLY A 163 19.33 -7.80 -20.12
C GLY A 163 20.22 -6.58 -20.30
N ALA A 164 21.52 -6.72 -20.08
CA ALA A 164 22.53 -5.96 -20.81
C ALA A 164 23.77 -6.84 -20.89
N PRO A 165 24.25 -7.22 -22.09
CA PRO A 165 25.64 -7.66 -22.19
C PRO A 165 26.49 -6.52 -21.62
N GLU A 166 27.33 -6.81 -20.63
CA GLU A 166 28.46 -5.94 -20.32
C GLU A 166 29.14 -5.63 -21.66
N PRO A 167 29.27 -4.36 -22.08
CA PRO A 167 29.98 -4.06 -23.30
C PRO A 167 31.35 -4.68 -23.13
N ALA A 168 31.67 -5.66 -23.98
CA ALA A 168 32.92 -6.39 -23.93
C ALA A 168 34.02 -5.36 -23.69
N ARG A 169 34.66 -5.42 -22.52
CA ARG A 169 35.84 -4.60 -22.25
C ARG A 169 36.79 -4.93 -23.38
N LEU A 170 36.92 -4.01 -24.33
CA LEU A 170 37.95 -4.07 -25.34
C LEU A 170 39.25 -4.32 -24.57
N PRO A 171 40.03 -5.36 -24.93
CA PRO A 171 41.30 -5.57 -24.28
C PRO A 171 42.07 -4.26 -24.41
N ALA A 172 42.48 -3.72 -23.26
CA ALA A 172 43.24 -2.49 -23.19
C ALA A 172 44.39 -2.60 -24.19
N ALA A 173 44.36 -1.75 -25.21
CA ALA A 173 45.41 -1.69 -26.22
C ALA A 173 46.74 -1.63 -25.49
N SER A 174 47.58 -2.65 -25.74
CA SER A 174 48.95 -2.72 -25.29
C SER A 174 49.62 -1.38 -25.60
N ARG A 175 49.97 -0.62 -24.55
CA ARG A 175 50.88 0.51 -24.70
C ARG A 175 52.22 -0.07 -25.11
N GLU A 176 52.50 -0.02 -26.42
CA GLU A 176 53.87 -0.15 -26.91
C GLU A 176 54.73 0.88 -26.16
N THR A 177 55.69 0.37 -25.43
CA THR A 177 56.77 1.16 -24.85
C THR A 177 57.77 1.40 -25.97
N PRO A 178 58.07 2.64 -26.38
CA PRO A 178 59.19 2.86 -27.28
C PRO A 178 60.47 2.64 -26.48
N ALA A 179 61.26 1.66 -26.91
CA ALA A 179 62.63 1.48 -26.47
C ALA A 179 63.54 2.38 -27.31
N GLY A 180 64.37 3.17 -26.62
CA GLY A 180 65.74 3.55 -27.02
C GLY A 180 65.91 4.32 -28.32
#